data_AF-A0A7X8BFS0-F1
#
_entry.id   AF-A0A7X8BFS0-F1
#
_cell.length_a   1.000
_cell.length_b   1.000
_cell.length_c   1.000
_cell.angle_alpha   90.00
_cell.angle_beta   90.00
_cell.angle_gamma   90.00
#
_symmetry.space_group_name_H-M   'P 1'
#
loop_
_entity.id
_entity.type
_entity.pdbx_description
1 polymer ?
#
loop_
_entity_poly.entity_id
_entity_poly.type
_entity_poly.pdbx_seq_one_letter_code
_entity_poly.pdbx_strand_id
1 'polypeptide(L)'
;MVKMFTEERKAQIVNDFKPLIRAVARQYRGRGAEFEDLCQEGTLAVLRLLDKCTREDHVALFLRMAVKRAVRDAARRLRWREIPADMAAHEEQAAPEELSAIFDDPMEIELLLRKIDNARDRLIVMRLAEGATQGEIARELCLTQQAVSARLGSIRRTLAPLVHEGETG
;
A
#
# COMPACT_ATOMS: atom_id res chain seq x y z
N MET A 1 -2.87 -14.92 -22.18
CA MET A 1 -3.50 -14.64 -20.87
C MET A 1 -4.94 -14.19 -21.11
N VAL A 2 -5.92 -14.91 -20.58
CA VAL A 2 -7.32 -14.46 -20.59
C VAL A 2 -7.43 -13.33 -19.57
N LYS A 3 -7.87 -12.14 -20.00
CA LYS A 3 -8.09 -11.01 -19.09
C LYS A 3 -9.27 -11.36 -18.18
N MET A 4 -9.06 -11.32 -16.85
CA MET A 4 -10.09 -11.66 -15.87
C MET A 4 -11.27 -10.69 -15.89
N PHE A 5 -11.03 -9.42 -16.18
CA PHE A 5 -12.04 -8.37 -16.22
C PHE A 5 -12.19 -7.79 -17.62
N THR A 6 -13.44 -7.63 -18.08
CA THR A 6 -13.74 -6.82 -19.27
C THR A 6 -13.52 -5.34 -18.98
N GLU A 7 -13.37 -4.53 -20.02
CA GLU A 7 -13.14 -3.09 -19.86
C GLU A 7 -14.37 -2.40 -19.21
N GLU A 8 -15.59 -2.85 -19.49
CA GLU A 8 -16.81 -2.38 -18.83
C GLU A 8 -16.80 -2.71 -17.33
N ARG A 9 -16.38 -3.93 -16.97
CA ARG A 9 -16.29 -4.34 -15.56
C ARG A 9 -15.24 -3.53 -14.81
N LYS A 10 -14.09 -3.25 -15.43
CA LYS A 10 -13.06 -2.38 -14.85
C LYS A 10 -13.59 -0.97 -14.62
N ALA A 11 -14.29 -0.40 -15.59
CA ALA A 11 -14.90 0.92 -15.46
C ALA A 11 -15.91 0.98 -14.30
N GLN A 12 -16.73 -0.07 -14.13
CA GLN A 12 -17.64 -0.18 -13.00
C GLN A 12 -16.89 -0.22 -11.65
N ILE A 13 -15.89 -1.09 -11.53
CA ILE A 13 -15.10 -1.20 -10.29
C ILE A 13 -14.42 0.14 -9.96
N VAL A 14 -13.85 0.83 -10.96
CA VAL A 14 -13.27 2.16 -10.75
C VAL A 14 -14.32 3.14 -10.21
N ASN A 15 -15.54 3.14 -10.76
CA ASN A 15 -16.62 3.99 -10.27
C ASN A 15 -16.99 3.68 -8.82
N ASP A 16 -17.05 2.40 -8.45
CA ASP A 16 -17.35 1.94 -7.09
C ASP A 16 -16.26 2.38 -6.08
N PHE A 17 -15.01 2.50 -6.53
CA PHE A 17 -13.87 2.94 -5.71
C PHE A 17 -13.68 4.46 -5.64
N LYS A 18 -14.32 5.25 -6.52
CA LYS A 18 -14.23 6.73 -6.51
C LYS A 18 -14.48 7.35 -5.13
N PRO A 19 -15.49 6.94 -4.33
CA PRO A 19 -15.71 7.50 -3.00
C PRO A 19 -14.52 7.31 -2.06
N LEU A 20 -13.91 6.13 -2.06
CA LEU A 20 -12.72 5.84 -1.25
C LEU A 20 -11.52 6.65 -1.73
N ILE A 21 -11.26 6.69 -3.03
CA ILE A 21 -10.17 7.47 -3.63
C ILE A 21 -10.27 8.94 -3.18
N ARG A 22 -11.46 9.55 -3.33
CA ARG A 22 -11.71 10.92 -2.91
C ARG A 22 -11.58 11.10 -1.39
N ALA A 23 -11.99 10.11 -0.60
CA ALA A 23 -11.85 10.17 0.86
C ALA A 23 -10.38 10.17 1.30
N VAL A 24 -9.56 9.28 0.73
CA VAL A 24 -8.11 9.23 1.01
C VAL A 24 -7.42 10.50 0.51
N ALA A 25 -7.69 10.95 -0.72
CA ALA A 25 -7.10 12.17 -1.27
C ALA A 25 -7.41 13.43 -0.43
N ARG A 26 -8.62 13.52 0.15
CA ARG A 26 -9.00 14.63 1.03
C ARG A 26 -8.11 14.76 2.27
N GLN A 27 -7.56 13.66 2.78
CA GLN A 27 -6.69 13.68 3.97
C GLN A 27 -5.37 14.43 3.71
N TYR A 28 -5.03 14.64 2.44
CA TYR A 28 -3.80 15.29 2.01
C TYR A 28 -4.03 16.68 1.37
N ARG A 29 -5.19 17.31 1.57
CA ARG A 29 -5.46 18.69 1.13
C ARG A 29 -4.59 19.72 1.88
N GLY A 30 -4.31 20.84 1.21
CA GLY A 30 -3.60 22.00 1.81
C GLY A 30 -2.15 21.71 2.17
N ARG A 31 -1.54 20.80 1.40
CA ARG A 31 -0.36 20.06 1.81
C ARG A 31 0.61 19.91 0.62
N GLY A 32 0.44 20.74 -0.41
CA GLY A 32 1.24 20.82 -1.63
C GLY A 32 1.01 19.73 -2.68
N ALA A 33 -0.16 19.10 -2.66
CA ALA A 33 -0.59 18.20 -3.73
C ALA A 33 -2.02 18.56 -4.13
N GLU A 34 -2.25 18.69 -5.44
CA GLU A 34 -3.58 18.96 -5.98
C GLU A 34 -4.52 17.78 -5.76
N PHE A 35 -5.76 18.07 -5.35
CA PHE A 35 -6.73 17.04 -5.00
C PHE A 35 -7.07 16.13 -6.20
N GLU A 36 -7.14 16.72 -7.39
CA GLU A 36 -7.46 15.99 -8.62
C GLU A 36 -6.32 15.04 -9.01
N ASP A 37 -5.06 15.46 -8.89
CA ASP A 37 -3.90 14.62 -9.15
C ASP A 37 -3.87 13.39 -8.23
N LEU A 38 -4.14 13.60 -6.93
CA LEU A 38 -4.25 12.49 -5.98
C LEU A 38 -5.39 11.52 -6.35
N CYS A 39 -6.52 12.04 -6.83
CA CYS A 39 -7.62 11.19 -7.27
C CYS A 39 -7.27 10.39 -8.53
N GLN A 40 -6.51 11.00 -9.46
CA GLN A 40 -6.02 10.31 -10.65
C GLN A 40 -5.06 9.18 -10.28
N GLU A 41 -4.12 9.43 -9.38
CA GLU A 41 -3.15 8.41 -8.91
C GLU A 41 -3.86 7.21 -8.26
N GLY A 42 -4.87 7.46 -7.42
CA GLY A 42 -5.71 6.38 -6.86
C GLY A 42 -6.49 5.62 -7.93
N THR A 43 -6.98 6.30 -8.97
CA THR A 43 -7.72 5.68 -10.08
C THR A 43 -6.81 4.80 -10.94
N LEU A 44 -5.61 5.28 -11.26
CA LEU A 44 -4.60 4.53 -12.01
C LEU A 44 -4.15 3.29 -11.25
N ALA A 45 -4.02 3.37 -9.93
CA ALA A 45 -3.67 2.21 -9.10
C ALA A 45 -4.72 1.09 -9.19
N VAL A 46 -6.01 1.44 -9.15
CA VAL A 46 -7.11 0.48 -9.34
C VAL A 46 -7.01 -0.19 -10.70
N LEU A 47 -6.85 0.57 -11.78
CA LEU A 47 -6.75 0.03 -13.14
C LEU A 47 -5.55 -0.90 -13.31
N ARG A 48 -4.37 -0.46 -12.89
CA ARG A 48 -3.13 -1.26 -12.97
C ARG A 48 -3.22 -2.56 -12.19
N LEU A 49 -3.87 -2.53 -11.03
CA LEU A 49 -4.05 -3.72 -10.20
C LEU A 49 -5.03 -4.69 -10.85
N LEU A 50 -6.16 -4.20 -11.37
CA LEU A 50 -7.14 -5.01 -12.10
C LEU A 50 -6.54 -5.70 -13.34
N ASP A 51 -5.56 -5.09 -14.00
CA ASP A 51 -4.83 -5.69 -15.12
C ASP A 51 -3.95 -6.88 -14.71
N LYS A 52 -3.51 -6.92 -13.45
CA LYS A 52 -2.66 -7.98 -12.88
C LYS A 52 -3.44 -9.08 -12.16
N CYS A 53 -4.68 -8.80 -11.74
CA CYS A 53 -5.47 -9.75 -10.97
C CYS A 53 -5.86 -10.98 -11.81
N THR A 54 -5.58 -12.16 -11.26
CA THR A 54 -5.93 -13.46 -11.85
C THR A 54 -6.96 -14.25 -11.01
N ARG A 55 -7.30 -13.77 -9.81
CA ARG A 55 -8.32 -14.36 -8.91
C ARG A 55 -9.20 -13.28 -8.30
N GLU A 56 -10.48 -13.57 -8.11
CA GLU A 56 -11.49 -12.59 -7.67
C GLU A 56 -11.56 -12.45 -6.14
N ASP A 57 -11.24 -13.53 -5.41
CA ASP A 57 -11.50 -13.76 -3.98
C ASP A 57 -11.04 -12.60 -3.06
N HIS A 58 -9.98 -11.89 -3.46
CA HIS A 58 -9.33 -10.88 -2.61
C HIS A 58 -9.27 -9.48 -3.25
N VAL A 59 -9.77 -9.30 -4.47
CA VAL A 59 -9.57 -8.07 -5.27
C VAL A 59 -9.96 -6.81 -4.50
N ALA A 60 -11.08 -6.84 -3.77
CA ALA A 60 -11.55 -5.68 -3.01
C ALA A 60 -10.59 -5.27 -1.87
N LEU A 61 -9.89 -6.20 -1.23
CA LEU A 61 -8.87 -5.88 -0.22
C LEU A 61 -7.67 -5.20 -0.87
N PHE A 62 -7.16 -5.78 -1.95
CA PHE A 62 -6.00 -5.25 -2.68
C PHE A 62 -6.26 -3.88 -3.27
N LEU A 63 -7.43 -3.65 -3.87
CA LEU A 63 -7.76 -2.33 -4.41
C LEU A 63 -7.82 -1.26 -3.32
N ARG A 64 -8.31 -1.58 -2.11
CA ARG A 64 -8.31 -0.64 -0.99
C ARG A 64 -6.88 -0.28 -0.56
N MET A 65 -6.00 -1.27 -0.50
CA MET A 65 -4.60 -1.09 -0.11
C MET A 65 -3.84 -0.29 -1.18
N ALA A 66 -3.99 -0.68 -2.45
CA ALA A 66 -3.40 -0.01 -3.59
C ALA A 66 -3.83 1.46 -3.70
N VAL A 67 -5.11 1.77 -3.50
CA VAL A 67 -5.60 3.16 -3.48
C VAL A 67 -4.93 3.96 -2.37
N LYS A 68 -4.90 3.42 -1.14
CA LYS A 68 -4.28 4.12 -0.01
C LYS A 68 -2.80 4.38 -0.24
N ARG A 69 -2.07 3.35 -0.69
CA ARG A 69 -0.64 3.43 -0.99
C ARG A 69 -0.36 4.44 -2.10
N ALA A 70 -1.02 4.31 -3.25
CA ALA A 70 -0.82 5.20 -4.39
C ALA A 70 -1.10 6.67 -4.06
N VAL A 71 -2.20 6.95 -3.36
CA VAL A 71 -2.52 8.32 -2.94
C VAL A 71 -1.50 8.86 -1.95
N ARG A 72 -1.04 8.06 -0.98
CA ARG A 72 -0.01 8.47 -0.03
C ARG A 72 1.34 8.73 -0.73
N ASP A 73 1.75 7.84 -1.62
CA ASP A 73 3.00 7.94 -2.39
C ASP A 73 2.97 9.17 -3.31
N ALA A 74 1.85 9.39 -4.00
CA ALA A 74 1.63 10.59 -4.79
C ALA A 74 1.69 11.86 -3.92
N ALA A 75 1.02 11.87 -2.76
CA ALA A 75 1.04 13.01 -1.86
C ALA A 75 2.45 13.30 -1.33
N ARG A 76 3.29 12.28 -1.10
CA ARG A 76 4.70 12.46 -0.72
C ARG A 76 5.54 13.01 -1.87
N ARG A 77 5.39 12.45 -3.07
CA ARG A 77 6.12 12.88 -4.26
C ARG A 77 5.75 14.30 -4.70
N LEU A 78 4.47 14.65 -4.65
CA LEU A 78 3.97 15.97 -5.04
C LEU A 78 4.32 17.05 -4.01
N ARG A 79 4.31 16.73 -2.69
CA ARG A 79 4.87 17.62 -1.66
C ARG A 79 6.28 18.09 -2.00
N TRP A 80 7.15 17.15 -2.36
CA TRP A 80 8.56 17.45 -2.64
C TRP A 80 8.74 18.29 -3.90
N ARG A 81 7.71 18.35 -4.77
CA ARG A 81 7.70 19.23 -5.94
C ARG A 81 7.51 20.70 -5.56
N GLU A 82 6.90 20.98 -4.41
CA GLU A 82 6.60 22.33 -3.94
C GLU A 82 7.52 22.83 -2.82
N ILE A 83 8.19 21.91 -2.09
CA ILE A 83 9.11 22.28 -0.99
C ILE A 83 10.55 22.39 -1.54
N PRO A 84 11.24 23.53 -1.34
CA PRO A 84 12.67 23.66 -1.64
C PRO A 84 13.51 22.56 -0.99
N ALA A 85 14.48 22.01 -1.72
CA ALA A 85 15.23 20.81 -1.33
C ALA A 85 16.02 20.97 -0.01
N ASP A 86 16.30 22.19 0.43
CA ASP A 86 16.96 22.55 1.68
C ASP A 86 16.04 22.53 2.91
N MET A 87 14.72 22.53 2.71
CA MET A 87 13.70 22.58 3.77
C MET A 87 12.97 21.24 3.97
N ALA A 88 13.37 20.20 3.25
CA ALA A 88 12.66 18.95 3.23
C ALA A 88 13.01 18.10 4.46
N ALA A 89 12.14 18.18 5.46
CA ALA A 89 12.32 17.54 6.76
C ALA A 89 12.37 16.00 6.67
N HIS A 90 13.30 15.44 7.46
CA HIS A 90 13.47 14.04 7.91
C HIS A 90 12.89 12.94 7.02
N GLU A 91 13.80 12.16 6.41
CA GLU A 91 13.51 10.86 5.81
C GLU A 91 12.65 9.99 6.74
N GLU A 92 11.34 9.92 6.47
CA GLU A 92 10.50 8.91 7.09
C GLU A 92 10.84 7.56 6.46
N GLN A 93 11.43 6.66 7.26
CA GLN A 93 11.81 5.33 6.80
C GLN A 93 10.59 4.57 6.28
N ALA A 94 10.65 4.23 5.00
CA ALA A 94 9.67 3.39 4.34
C ALA A 94 9.77 1.92 4.81
N ALA A 95 8.89 1.07 4.28
CA ALA A 95 9.07 -0.37 4.40
C ALA A 95 10.42 -0.80 3.80
N PRO A 96 11.08 -1.84 4.37
CA PRO A 96 12.11 -2.57 3.65
C PRO A 96 11.60 -2.99 2.25
N GLU A 97 12.45 -2.89 1.23
CA GLU A 97 12.08 -3.16 -0.17
C GLU A 97 11.50 -4.57 -0.36
N GLU A 98 12.05 -5.56 0.34
CA GLU A 98 11.58 -6.95 0.36
C GLU A 98 10.10 -7.04 0.81
N LEU A 99 9.71 -6.28 1.82
CA LEU A 99 8.31 -6.23 2.27
C LEU A 99 7.45 -5.41 1.31
N SER A 100 8.00 -4.37 0.68
CA SER A 100 7.30 -3.58 -0.34
C SER A 100 6.91 -4.44 -1.54
N ALA A 101 7.82 -5.31 -2.01
CA ALA A 101 7.60 -6.21 -3.14
C ALA A 101 6.45 -7.20 -2.89
N ILE A 102 6.29 -7.69 -1.65
CA ILE A 102 5.16 -8.55 -1.24
C ILE A 102 3.81 -7.90 -1.53
N PHE A 103 3.75 -6.56 -1.46
CA PHE A 103 2.50 -5.83 -1.65
C PHE A 103 2.20 -5.49 -3.11
N ASP A 104 3.12 -5.78 -4.03
CA ASP A 104 2.96 -5.55 -5.46
C ASP A 104 2.35 -6.77 -6.19
N ASP A 105 2.28 -7.93 -5.52
CA ASP A 105 1.59 -9.12 -5.98
C ASP A 105 0.22 -9.30 -5.29
N PRO A 106 -0.89 -9.20 -6.04
CA PRO A 106 -2.24 -9.37 -5.50
C PRO A 106 -2.60 -10.79 -5.04
N MET A 107 -1.74 -11.81 -5.15
CA MET A 107 -2.14 -13.18 -4.79
C MET A 107 -1.85 -13.58 -3.34
N GLU A 108 -0.91 -12.91 -2.67
CA GLU A 108 -0.31 -13.51 -1.48
C GLU A 108 -0.62 -12.81 -0.15
N ILE A 109 -1.01 -11.53 -0.14
CA ILE A 109 -1.15 -10.76 1.12
C ILE A 109 -2.03 -11.46 2.15
N GLU A 110 -3.24 -11.93 1.80
CA GLU A 110 -4.12 -12.53 2.83
C GLU A 110 -3.54 -13.85 3.36
N LEU A 111 -2.97 -14.66 2.48
CA LEU A 111 -2.32 -15.92 2.85
C LEU A 111 -1.09 -15.67 3.75
N LEU A 112 -0.27 -14.68 3.39
CA LEU A 112 0.90 -14.27 4.17
C LEU A 112 0.50 -13.67 5.52
N LEU A 113 -0.54 -12.83 5.57
CA LEU A 113 -1.06 -12.26 6.81
C LEU A 113 -1.61 -13.33 7.75
N ARG A 114 -2.22 -14.40 7.24
CA ARG A 114 -2.66 -15.56 8.05
C ARG A 114 -1.50 -16.27 8.74
N LYS A 115 -0.28 -16.19 8.20
CA LYS A 115 0.92 -16.80 8.78
C LYS A 115 1.55 -15.96 9.89
N ILE A 116 1.09 -14.73 10.07
CA ILE A 116 1.52 -13.86 11.16
C ILE A 116 0.53 -14.03 12.30
N ASP A 117 0.89 -14.78 13.34
CA ASP A 117 -0.02 -15.07 14.46
C ASP A 117 -0.33 -13.83 15.32
N ASN A 118 0.65 -12.94 15.46
CA ASN A 118 0.52 -11.76 16.29
C ASN A 118 -0.34 -10.69 15.61
N ALA A 119 -1.45 -10.30 16.24
CA ALA A 119 -2.38 -9.31 15.69
C ALA A 119 -1.76 -7.93 15.46
N ARG A 120 -0.82 -7.51 16.30
CA ARG A 120 -0.10 -6.24 16.14
C ARG A 120 0.84 -6.30 14.95
N ASP A 121 1.51 -7.42 14.71
CA ASP A 121 2.37 -7.58 13.53
C ASP A 121 1.57 -7.60 12.25
N ARG A 122 0.41 -8.27 12.23
CA ARG A 122 -0.54 -8.19 11.10
C ARG A 122 -0.91 -6.75 10.81
N LEU A 123 -1.19 -5.96 11.85
CA LEU A 123 -1.51 -4.55 11.70
C LEU A 123 -0.32 -3.74 11.15
N ILE A 124 0.90 -3.98 11.64
CA ILE A 124 2.12 -3.35 11.11
C ILE A 124 2.26 -3.62 9.61
N VAL A 125 2.14 -4.88 9.19
CA VAL A 125 2.23 -5.28 7.78
C VAL A 125 1.13 -4.63 6.95
N MET A 126 -0.12 -4.68 7.43
CA MET A 126 -1.26 -4.04 6.75
C MET A 126 -1.02 -2.54 6.56
N ARG A 127 -0.49 -1.82 7.54
CA ARG A 127 -0.22 -0.39 7.44
C ARG A 127 0.91 -0.08 6.47
N LEU A 128 2.00 -0.86 6.49
CA LEU A 128 3.07 -0.72 5.49
C LEU A 128 2.55 -0.95 4.07
N ALA A 129 1.68 -1.94 3.88
CA ALA A 129 1.08 -2.25 2.59
C ALA A 129 0.14 -1.15 2.08
N GLU A 130 -0.45 -0.38 2.99
CA GLU A 130 -1.20 0.85 2.70
C GLU A 130 -0.28 2.08 2.50
N GLY A 131 1.03 1.86 2.46
CA GLY A 131 2.07 2.86 2.22
C GLY A 131 2.56 3.60 3.47
N ALA A 132 2.06 3.30 4.67
CA ALA A 132 2.47 4.01 5.89
C ALA A 132 3.97 3.84 6.16
N THR A 133 4.61 4.88 6.72
CA THR A 133 6.02 4.81 7.13
C THR A 133 6.16 4.16 8.51
N GLN A 134 7.37 3.70 8.85
CA GLN A 134 7.61 3.11 10.16
C GLN A 134 7.33 4.13 11.28
N GLY A 135 7.61 5.41 11.05
CA GLY A 135 7.32 6.49 11.99
C GLY A 135 5.82 6.77 12.15
N GLU A 136 5.03 6.67 11.08
CA GLU A 136 3.57 6.77 11.14
C GLU A 136 2.96 5.60 11.90
N ILE A 137 3.41 4.37 11.62
CA ILE A 137 2.98 3.16 12.33
C ILE A 137 3.35 3.24 13.81
N ALA A 138 4.55 3.72 14.13
CA ALA A 138 4.99 3.91 15.50
C ALA A 138 4.04 4.85 16.25
N ARG A 139 3.67 5.99 15.64
CA ARG A 139 2.70 6.93 16.23
C ARG A 139 1.31 6.31 16.38
N GLU A 140 0.81 5.62 15.36
CA GLU A 140 -0.52 5.00 15.37
C GLU A 140 -0.65 3.89 16.42
N LEU A 141 0.42 3.11 16.63
CA LEU A 141 0.43 1.98 17.55
C LEU A 141 1.00 2.31 18.93
N CYS A 142 1.33 3.58 19.20
CA CYS A 142 1.99 4.04 20.43
C CYS A 142 3.27 3.25 20.73
N LEU A 143 4.12 3.08 19.70
CA LEU A 143 5.42 2.44 19.76
C LEU A 143 6.53 3.43 19.41
N THR A 144 7.78 3.04 19.64
CA THR A 144 8.93 3.73 19.04
C THR A 144 9.17 3.22 17.62
N GLN A 145 9.78 4.05 16.77
CA GLN A 145 10.20 3.63 15.42
C GLN A 145 11.15 2.41 15.48
N GLN A 146 12.06 2.37 16.46
CA GLN A 146 12.94 1.21 16.66
C GLN A 146 12.18 -0.05 17.05
N ALA A 147 11.12 0.06 17.86
CA ALA A 147 10.26 -1.07 18.17
C ALA A 147 9.55 -1.59 16.91
N VAL A 148 9.03 -0.71 16.06
CA VAL A 148 8.45 -1.10 14.75
C VAL A 148 9.50 -1.81 13.89
N SER A 149 10.70 -1.25 13.74
CA SER A 149 11.79 -1.85 12.98
C SER A 149 12.18 -3.25 13.50
N ALA A 150 12.32 -3.41 14.82
CA ALA A 150 12.63 -4.71 15.42
C ALA A 150 11.55 -5.76 15.13
N ARG A 151 10.26 -5.36 15.17
CA ARG A 151 9.14 -6.23 14.80
C ARG A 151 9.17 -6.60 13.31
N LEU A 152 9.48 -5.65 12.42
CA LEU A 152 9.65 -5.94 10.99
C LEU A 152 10.75 -6.97 10.72
N GLY A 153 11.86 -6.92 11.48
CA GLY A 153 12.89 -7.95 11.40
C GLY A 153 12.38 -9.35 11.77
N SER A 154 11.49 -9.44 12.77
CA SER A 154 10.83 -10.70 13.14
C SER A 154 9.85 -11.18 12.08
N ILE A 155 8.99 -10.28 11.59
CA ILE A 155 7.99 -10.57 10.55
C ILE A 155 8.69 -11.05 9.29
N ARG A 156 9.77 -10.40 8.86
CA ARG A 156 10.53 -10.79 7.66
C ARG A 156 11.03 -12.23 7.77
N ARG A 157 11.54 -12.66 8.94
CA ARG A 157 11.98 -14.05 9.13
C ARG A 157 10.83 -15.06 9.00
N THR A 158 9.62 -14.67 9.36
CA THR A 158 8.41 -15.50 9.19
C THR A 158 7.96 -15.55 7.72
N LEU A 159 8.04 -14.43 7.00
CA LEU A 159 7.51 -14.33 5.64
C LEU A 159 8.52 -14.74 4.54
N ALA A 160 9.82 -14.50 4.72
CA ALA A 160 10.83 -14.72 3.67
C ALA A 160 10.85 -16.15 3.09
N PRO A 161 10.72 -17.23 3.89
CA PRO A 161 10.65 -18.59 3.34
C PRO A 161 9.42 -18.80 2.43
N LEU A 162 8.31 -18.14 2.76
CA LEU A 162 7.03 -18.31 2.08
C LEU A 162 6.99 -17.60 0.72
N VAL A 163 7.73 -16.50 0.58
CA VAL A 163 7.85 -15.76 -0.68
C VAL A 163 8.72 -16.52 -1.69
N HIS A 164 9.73 -17.27 -1.24
CA HIS A 164 10.61 -18.06 -2.13
C HIS A 164 10.08 -19.46 -2.45
N GLU A 165 9.24 -20.05 -1.60
CA GLU A 165 8.57 -21.34 -1.88
C GLU A 165 7.56 -21.25 -3.03
N GLY A 166 7.04 -20.05 -3.36
CA GLY A 166 6.12 -19.81 -4.48
C GLY A 166 6.77 -19.77 -5.87
N GLU A 167 8.08 -19.58 -5.97
CA GLU A 167 8.80 -19.48 -7.25
C GLU A 167 9.25 -20.85 -7.82
N THR A 168 9.08 -21.94 -7.06
CA THR A 168 9.56 -23.29 -7.44
C THR A 168 8.43 -24.31 -7.69
N GLY A 169 7.18 -23.86 -7.81
CA GLY A 169 6.01 -24.71 -8.11
C GLY A 169 5.44 -24.53 -9.50
#